data_AF-A0A059J7Z5-F1
#
_entry.id   AF-A0A059J7Z5-F1
#
_cell.length_a   1.000
_cell.length_b   1.000
_cell.length_c   1.000
_cell.angle_alpha   90.00
_cell.angle_beta   90.00
_cell.angle_gamma   90.00
#
_symmetry.space_group_name_H-M   'P 1'
#
loop_
_entity.id
_entity.type
_entity.pdbx_description
1 polymer ?
#
loop_
_entity_poly.entity_id
_entity_poly.type
_entity_poly.pdbx_seq_one_letter_code
_entity_poly.pdbx_strand_id
1 'polypeptide(L)'
;TGCVIGTVTSAFLAVERQDKLLAVLSALLMFEVAAERAVISGVKGPGSFVPALLDELYSLRTQATESKSSSIDTLKKAAKVNFIHF
;
A
#
# COMPACT_ATOMS: atom_id res chain seq x y z
N THR A 1 11.15 10.97 -5.13
CA THR A 1 10.26 10.13 -4.31
C THR A 1 9.00 10.87 -3.87
N GLY A 2 9.06 12.12 -3.40
CA GLY A 2 7.90 12.90 -2.91
C GLY A 2 6.69 13.03 -3.85
N CYS A 3 6.89 13.16 -5.17
CA CYS A 3 5.76 13.23 -6.11
C CYS A 3 5.02 11.89 -6.26
N VAL A 4 5.75 10.78 -6.17
CA VAL A 4 5.18 9.43 -6.32
C VAL A 4 4.27 9.13 -5.13
N ILE A 5 4.74 9.37 -3.91
CA ILE A 5 3.91 9.17 -2.72
C ILE A 5 2.68 10.09 -2.72
N GLY A 6 2.81 11.35 -3.18
CA GLY A 6 1.66 12.25 -3.36
C GLY A 6 0.63 11.70 -4.36
N THR A 7 1.09 11.05 -5.44
CA THR A 7 0.23 10.41 -6.43
C THR A 7 -0.50 9.19 -5.85
N VAL A 8 0.22 8.33 -5.12
CA VAL A 8 -0.37 7.15 -4.45
C VAL A 8 -1.39 7.60 -3.42
N THR A 9 -1.05 8.55 -2.55
CA THR A 9 -1.97 9.12 -1.56
C THR A 9 -3.21 9.73 -2.21
N SER A 10 -3.06 10.45 -3.33
CA SER A 10 -4.19 11.02 -4.06
C SER A 10 -5.11 9.93 -4.63
N ALA A 11 -4.55 8.82 -5.11
CA ALA A 11 -5.34 7.69 -5.61
C ALA A 11 -6.19 7.04 -4.50
N PHE A 12 -5.64 6.89 -3.29
CA PHE A 12 -6.38 6.36 -2.14
C PHE A 12 -7.46 7.33 -1.66
N LEU A 13 -7.14 8.62 -1.56
CA LEU A 13 -8.11 9.68 -1.21
C LEU A 13 -9.25 9.81 -2.23
N ALA A 14 -9.01 9.45 -3.50
CA ALA A 14 -10.04 9.48 -4.52
C ALA A 14 -11.14 8.43 -4.28
N VAL A 15 -10.78 7.29 -3.67
CA VAL A 15 -11.67 6.16 -3.38
C VAL A 15 -12.24 6.25 -1.98
N GLU A 16 -11.42 6.57 -0.97
CA GLU A 16 -11.83 6.76 0.42
C GLU A 16 -11.93 8.25 0.75
N ARG A 17 -13.16 8.78 0.68
CA ARG A 17 -13.44 10.21 0.85
C ARG A 17 -13.87 10.60 2.26
N GLN A 18 -14.28 9.63 3.08
CA GLN A 18 -14.78 9.89 4.42
C GLN A 18 -13.64 9.89 5.42
N ASP A 19 -12.82 8.84 5.38
CA ASP A 19 -11.72 8.63 6.31
C ASP A 19 -10.37 8.93 5.66
N LYS A 20 -10.01 10.22 5.69
CA LYS A 20 -8.76 10.71 5.08
C LYS A 20 -7.52 10.13 5.76
N LEU A 21 -7.56 9.88 7.08
CA LEU A 21 -6.39 9.34 7.76
C LEU A 21 -6.19 7.88 7.38
N LEU A 22 -7.25 7.08 7.33
CA LEU A 22 -7.17 5.70 6.85
C LEU A 22 -6.71 5.64 5.38
N ALA A 23 -7.20 6.54 4.52
CA ALA A 23 -6.80 6.60 3.13
C ALA A 23 -5.29 6.87 2.98
N VAL A 24 -4.79 7.90 3.68
CA VAL A 24 -3.37 8.27 3.68
C VAL A 24 -2.52 7.17 4.29
N LEU A 25 -2.93 6.61 5.43
CA LEU A 25 -2.20 5.52 6.09
C LEU A 25 -2.09 4.30 5.18
N SER A 26 -3.18 3.91 4.52
CA SER A 26 -3.19 2.77 3.60
C SER A 26 -2.28 3.00 2.40
N ALA A 27 -2.24 4.23 1.86
CA ALA A 27 -1.33 4.61 0.79
C ALA A 27 0.14 4.53 1.19
N LEU A 28 0.49 5.03 2.39
CA LEU A 28 1.85 4.95 2.92
C LEU A 28 2.28 3.50 3.14
N LEU A 29 1.43 2.69 3.77
CA LEU A 29 1.71 1.28 4.01
C LEU A 29 1.95 0.52 2.70
N MET A 30 1.10 0.75 1.69
CA MET A 30 1.30 0.11 0.37
C MET A 30 2.63 0.54 -0.28
N PHE A 31 2.99 1.82 -0.16
CA PHE A 31 4.24 2.35 -0.71
C PHE A 31 5.48 1.77 -0.02
N GLU A 32 5.48 1.69 1.31
CA GLU A 32 6.59 1.12 2.09
C GLU A 32 6.76 -0.38 1.84
N VAL A 33 5.66 -1.15 1.87
CA VAL A 33 5.71 -2.59 1.55
C VAL A 33 6.22 -2.82 0.13
N ALA A 34 5.81 -2.00 -0.84
CA ALA A 34 6.35 -2.07 -2.20
C ALA A 34 7.86 -1.77 -2.23
N ALA A 35 8.32 -0.77 -1.49
CA ALA A 35 9.73 -0.41 -1.42
C ALA A 35 10.59 -1.51 -0.78
N GLU A 36 10.13 -2.12 0.31
CA GLU A 36 10.80 -3.25 0.95
C GLU A 36 10.90 -4.45 -0.01
N ARG A 37 9.80 -4.81 -0.66
CA ARG A 37 9.76 -5.88 -1.66
C ARG A 37 10.70 -5.59 -2.84
N ALA A 38 10.76 -4.33 -3.28
CA ALA A 38 11.66 -3.92 -4.36
C ALA A 38 13.13 -4.11 -3.97
N VAL A 39 13.50 -3.81 -2.72
CA VAL A 39 14.88 -4.08 -2.25
C VAL A 39 15.15 -5.58 -2.24
N ILE A 40 14.22 -6.39 -1.74
CA ILE A 40 14.35 -7.86 -1.69
C ILE A 40 14.44 -8.48 -3.09
N SER A 41 13.78 -7.90 -4.10
CA SER A 41 13.79 -8.41 -5.48
C SER A 41 15.11 -8.18 -6.23
N GLY A 42 16.11 -7.53 -5.59
CA GLY A 42 17.48 -7.48 -6.11
C GLY A 42 17.88 -6.12 -6.70
N VAL A 43 17.37 -5.02 -6.14
CA VAL A 43 17.82 -3.66 -6.47
C VAL A 43 19.33 -3.54 -6.28
N LYS A 44 20.03 -3.10 -7.33
CA LYS A 44 21.50 -2.97 -7.40
C LYS A 44 22.00 -1.55 -7.13
N GLY A 45 21.08 -0.62 -6.91
CA GLY A 45 21.36 0.80 -6.75
C GLY A 45 20.12 1.66 -7.07
N PRO A 46 20.22 2.98 -6.89
CA PRO A 46 19.06 3.88 -7.02
C PRO A 46 18.44 3.87 -8.42
N GLY A 47 19.22 3.61 -9.47
CA GLY A 47 18.71 3.50 -10.84
C GLY A 47 17.79 2.29 -11.06
N SER A 48 18.05 1.17 -10.38
CA SER A 48 17.19 -0.03 -10.43
C SER A 48 16.04 -0.01 -9.44
N PHE A 49 16.08 0.89 -8.44
CA PHE A 49 15.05 0.97 -7.41
C PHE A 49 13.71 1.45 -7.96
N VAL A 50 13.70 2.50 -8.79
CA VAL A 50 12.45 3.08 -9.28
C VAL A 50 11.64 2.09 -10.13
N PRO A 51 12.23 1.37 -11.10
CA PRO A 51 11.51 0.33 -11.82
C PRO A 51 10.98 -0.78 -10.90
N ALA A 52 11.83 -1.31 -10.00
CA ALA A 52 11.43 -2.37 -9.09
C ALA A 52 10.29 -1.94 -8.14
N LEU A 53 10.31 -0.70 -7.66
CA LEU A 53 9.22 -0.15 -6.84
C LEU A 53 7.89 -0.10 -7.61
N LEU A 54 7.92 0.32 -8.88
CA LEU A 54 6.72 0.38 -9.72
C LEU A 54 6.16 -1.02 -10.01
N ASP A 55 7.02 -1.99 -10.26
CA ASP A 55 6.64 -3.39 -10.47
C ASP A 55 5.97 -3.97 -9.21
N GLU A 56 6.53 -3.69 -8.03
CA GLU A 56 5.97 -4.16 -6.76
C GLU A 56 4.66 -3.46 -6.40
N LEU A 57 4.50 -2.16 -6.69
CA LEU A 57 3.23 -1.46 -6.56
C LEU A 57 2.14 -2.07 -7.45
N TYR A 58 2.48 -2.41 -8.69
CA TYR A 58 1.57 -3.07 -9.62
C TYR A 58 1.19 -4.48 -9.13
N SER A 59 2.16 -5.24 -8.64
CA SER A 59 1.94 -6.58 -8.08
C SER A 59 1.02 -6.53 -6.85
N LEU A 60 1.28 -5.64 -5.89
CA LEU A 60 0.43 -5.46 -4.71
C LEU A 60 -0.99 -5.06 -5.08
N ARG A 61 -1.16 -4.13 -6.03
CA ARG A 61 -2.47 -3.71 -6.53
C ARG A 61 -3.24 -4.88 -7.14
N THR A 62 -2.57 -5.71 -7.93
CA THR A 62 -3.15 -6.89 -8.56
C THR A 62 -3.58 -7.92 -7.50
N GLN A 63 -2.71 -8.20 -6.53
CA GLN A 63 -3.02 -9.08 -5.40
C GLN A 63 -4.21 -8.58 -4.58
N ALA A 64 -4.31 -7.26 -4.33
CA ALA A 64 -5.45 -6.66 -3.63
C ALA A 64 -6.76 -6.81 -4.40
N THR A 65 -6.73 -6.81 -5.73
CA THR A 65 -7.93 -7.03 -6.57
C THR A 65 -8.30 -8.50 -6.73
N GLU A 66 -7.34 -9.42 -6.65
CA GLU A 66 -7.56 -10.87 -6.80
C GLU A 66 -7.89 -11.56 -5.47
N SER A 67 -7.37 -11.04 -4.35
CA SER A 67 -7.59 -11.60 -3.01
C SER A 67 -9.00 -11.29 -2.50
N LYS A 68 -9.94 -12.19 -2.83
CA LYS A 68 -11.34 -12.17 -2.40
C LYS A 68 -11.43 -12.34 -0.87
N SER A 69 -11.70 -11.24 -0.16
CA SER A 69 -12.27 -11.01 1.19
C SER A 69 -12.01 -11.95 2.41
N SER A 70 -11.42 -13.14 2.28
CA SER A 70 -11.33 -14.11 3.39
C SER A 70 -10.30 -13.74 4.46
N SER A 71 -9.27 -12.98 4.10
CA SER A 71 -8.21 -12.58 5.03
C SER A 71 -8.56 -11.35 5.87
N ILE A 72 -9.40 -10.43 5.36
CA ILE A 72 -9.72 -9.19 6.07
C ILE A 72 -10.54 -9.46 7.34
N ASP A 73 -11.48 -10.41 7.31
CA ASP A 73 -12.28 -10.76 8.50
C ASP A 73 -11.44 -11.43 9.59
N THR A 74 -10.45 -12.22 9.18
CA THR A 74 -9.49 -12.84 10.10
C THR A 74 -8.55 -11.79 10.71
N LEU A 75 -8.11 -10.81 9.91
CA LEU A 75 -7.29 -9.69 10.38
C LEU A 75 -8.07 -8.76 11.32
N LYS A 76 -9.34 -8.43 11.02
CA LYS A 76 -10.21 -7.64 11.92
C LYS A 76 -10.40 -8.32 13.27
N LYS A 77 -10.57 -9.65 13.26
CA LYS A 77 -10.72 -10.47 14.47
C LYS A 77 -9.40 -10.60 15.25
N ALA A 78 -8.28 -10.77 14.57
CA ALA A 78 -6.95 -10.93 15.18
C ALA A 78 -6.40 -9.61 15.73
N ALA A 79 -6.58 -8.51 15.01
CA ALA A 79 -5.99 -7.22 15.36
C ALA A 79 -6.82 -6.41 16.38
N LYS A 80 -7.96 -6.94 16.88
CA LYS A 80 -8.88 -6.23 17.82
C LYS A 80 -9.03 -4.74 17.43
N VAL A 81 -9.28 -4.49 16.14
CA VAL A 81 -9.38 -3.13 15.59
C VAL A 81 -10.74 -2.53 15.97
N ASN A 82 -10.99 -2.40 17.28
CA ASN A 82 -12.14 -1.72 17.87
C ASN A 82 -11.75 -0.31 18.35
N PHE A 83 -10.54 0.16 18.04
CA PHE A 83 -9.94 1.35 18.64
C PHE A 83 -9.40 2.38 17.65
N ILE A 84 -9.83 2.33 16.40
CA ILE A 84 -9.64 3.47 15.49
C ILE A 84 -11.02 4.02 15.19
N HIS A 85 -11.52 4.77 16.17
CA HIS A 85 -12.63 5.68 15.96
C HIS A 85 -12.03 6.90 15.25
N PHE A 86 -12.33 7.05 13.97
CA PHE A 86 -12.27 8.35 13.31
C PHE A 86 -13.63 9.06 13.49
#